data_AF-A0A158NWZ8-F1
#
_entry.id   AF-A0A158NWZ8-F1
#
_cell.length_a   1.000
_cell.length_b   1.000
_cell.length_c   1.000
_cell.angle_alpha   90.00
_cell.angle_beta   90.00
_cell.angle_gamma   90.00
#
_symmetry.space_group_name_H-M   'P 1'
#
loop_
_entity.id
_entity.type
_entity.pdbx_description
1 polymer ?
#
loop_
_entity_poly.entity_id
_entity_poly.type
_entity_poly.pdbx_seq_one_letter_code
_entity_poly.pdbx_strand_id
1 'polypeptide(L)'
;LNLCRKTVAETRELCQRINNVLTQYLNNAPLKFYDIASAILDGLWYMDVTIDKHAFLKFTYQLHGIKYNKSLGWYSRLNAKYRDVIIYLCLVPYIGAIVRTYYKYMLLFTLWFAKKWPILAWLSLGKKNSHINMY
;
A
#
# COMPACT_ATOMS: atom_id res chain seq x y z
N LEU A 1 9.13 8.55 16.10
CA LEU A 1 9.09 7.20 16.71
C LEU A 1 9.51 6.20 15.63
N ASN A 2 10.61 5.46 15.78
CA ASN A 2 10.95 4.39 14.83
C ASN A 2 10.16 3.12 15.22
N LEU A 3 9.32 2.63 14.30
CA LEU A 3 8.50 1.43 14.52
C LEU A 3 9.34 0.15 14.50
N CYS A 4 10.43 0.13 13.72
CA CYS A 4 11.26 -1.03 13.48
C CYS A 4 12.59 -0.88 14.23
N ARG A 5 12.58 -1.12 15.55
CA ARG A 5 13.75 -0.88 16.42
C ARG A 5 14.77 -2.01 16.41
N LYS A 6 14.41 -3.19 16.94
CA LYS A 6 15.39 -4.26 17.24
C LYS A 6 14.89 -5.67 16.93
N THR A 7 13.74 -6.09 17.46
CA THR A 7 13.21 -7.44 17.26
C THR A 7 11.84 -7.44 16.60
N VAL A 8 11.49 -8.56 15.96
CA VAL A 8 10.15 -8.77 15.39
C VAL A 8 9.08 -8.75 16.49
N ALA A 9 9.38 -9.28 17.68
CA ALA A 9 8.47 -9.29 18.82
C ALA A 9 8.16 -7.88 19.31
N GLU A 10 9.19 -7.06 19.56
CA GLU A 10 9.00 -5.65 19.97
C GLU A 10 8.25 -4.83 18.93
N THR A 11 8.59 -5.04 17.64
CA THR A 11 7.91 -4.34 16.53
C THR A 11 6.43 -4.73 16.49
N ARG A 12 6.11 -6.02 16.68
CA ARG A 12 4.73 -6.51 16.72
C ARG A 12 3.95 -5.89 17.88
N GLU A 13 4.52 -5.86 19.08
CA GLU A 13 3.89 -5.26 20.25
C GLU A 13 3.61 -3.76 20.03
N LEU A 14 4.58 -3.04 19.47
CA LEU A 14 4.41 -1.61 19.18
C LEU A 14 3.34 -1.36 18.11
N CYS A 15 3.32 -2.16 17.04
CA CYS A 15 2.27 -2.11 16.02
C CYS A 15 0.89 -2.36 16.63
N GLN A 16 0.76 -3.33 17.54
CA GLN A 16 -0.50 -3.60 18.24
C GLN A 16 -0.96 -2.41 19.10
N ARG A 17 -0.04 -1.73 19.81
CA ARG A 17 -0.37 -0.54 20.59
C ARG A 17 -0.88 0.61 19.72
N ILE A 18 -0.21 0.85 18.59
CA ILE A 18 -0.56 1.93 17.67
C ILE A 18 -1.84 1.61 16.89
N ASN A 19 -2.11 0.32 16.66
CA ASN A 19 -3.32 -0.14 15.99
C ASN A 19 -4.58 0.46 16.62
N ASN A 20 -4.68 0.45 17.96
CA ASN A 20 -5.84 1.00 18.68
C ASN A 20 -6.05 2.49 18.41
N VAL A 21 -4.95 3.26 18.41
CA VAL A 21 -4.99 4.71 18.13
C VAL A 21 -5.42 4.94 16.69
N LEU A 22 -4.81 4.25 15.74
CA LEU A 22 -5.14 4.37 14.31
C LEU A 22 -6.59 3.96 14.03
N THR A 23 -7.09 2.89 14.65
CA THR A 23 -8.48 2.43 14.53
C THR A 23 -9.46 3.54 14.96
N GLN A 24 -9.19 4.24 16.06
CA GLN A 24 -10.03 5.36 16.52
C GLN A 24 -10.09 6.51 15.50
N TYR A 25 -8.94 6.86 14.91
CA TYR A 25 -8.87 7.91 13.88
C TYR A 25 -9.51 7.48 12.56
N LEU A 26 -9.39 6.21 12.17
CA LEU A 26 -10.01 5.68 10.94
C LEU A 26 -11.53 5.60 11.04
N ASN A 27 -12.07 5.27 12.21
CA ASN A 27 -13.52 5.28 12.46
C ASN A 27 -14.11 6.69 12.32
N ASN A 28 -13.35 7.72 12.72
CA ASN A 28 -13.76 9.12 12.67
C ASN A 28 -13.01 9.90 11.57
N ALA A 29 -12.62 9.23 10.49
CA ALA A 29 -11.79 9.83 9.46
C ALA A 29 -12.55 10.97 8.76
N PRO A 30 -12.02 12.22 8.77
CA PRO A 30 -12.66 13.34 8.09
C PRO A 30 -12.61 13.14 6.57
N LEU A 31 -13.48 13.82 5.81
CA LEU A 31 -13.47 13.75 4.34
C LEU A 31 -12.09 14.03 3.73
N LYS A 32 -11.38 15.02 4.29
CA LYS A 32 -10.02 15.40 3.90
C LYS A 32 -9.00 14.24 3.98
N PHE A 33 -9.20 13.27 4.88
CA PHE A 33 -8.36 12.07 4.94
C PHE A 33 -8.46 11.26 3.64
N TYR A 34 -9.66 11.09 3.11
CA TYR A 34 -9.89 10.33 1.88
C TYR A 34 -9.35 11.08 0.65
N ASP A 35 -9.44 12.41 0.63
CA ASP A 35 -8.88 13.21 -0.46
C ASP A 35 -7.36 13.07 -0.51
N ILE A 36 -6.69 13.20 0.65
CA ILE A 36 -5.24 13.01 0.77
C ILE A 36 -4.85 11.57 0.43
N ALA A 37 -5.56 10.58 0.99
CA ALA A 37 -5.29 9.17 0.70
C ALA A 37 -5.46 8.84 -0.78
N SER A 38 -6.50 9.37 -1.42
CA SER A 38 -6.70 9.21 -2.87
C SER A 38 -5.56 9.84 -3.66
N ALA A 39 -5.16 11.08 -3.35
CA ALA A 39 -4.09 11.77 -4.04
C ALA A 39 -2.73 11.04 -3.89
N ILE A 40 -2.44 10.50 -2.70
CA ILE A 40 -1.25 9.67 -2.48
C ILE A 40 -1.32 8.40 -3.33
N LEU A 41 -2.45 7.69 -3.31
CA LEU A 41 -2.62 6.44 -4.06
C LEU A 41 -2.59 6.67 -5.58
N ASP A 42 -3.10 7.80 -6.05
CA ASP A 42 -2.93 8.28 -7.43
C ASP A 42 -1.46 8.46 -7.79
N GLY A 43 -0.70 9.12 -6.92
CA GLY A 43 0.74 9.29 -7.11
C GLY A 43 1.49 7.95 -7.13
N LEU A 44 1.14 7.05 -6.21
CA LEU A 44 1.73 5.71 -6.12
C LEU A 44 1.40 4.86 -7.35
N TRP A 45 0.25 5.06 -7.99
CA TRP A 45 -0.16 4.32 -9.19
C TRP A 45 0.84 4.44 -10.33
N TYR A 46 1.50 5.60 -10.47
CA TYR A 46 2.54 5.80 -11.49
C TYR A 46 3.81 4.99 -11.23
N MET A 47 4.02 4.51 -10.01
CA MET A 47 5.12 3.60 -9.65
C MET A 47 4.69 2.15 -9.65
N ASP A 48 3.48 1.87 -9.17
CA ASP A 48 2.90 0.53 -9.10
C ASP A 48 1.46 0.57 -9.62
N VAL A 49 1.30 0.22 -10.90
CA VAL A 49 0.02 0.20 -11.60
C VAL A 49 -0.97 -0.84 -11.04
N THR A 50 -0.51 -1.72 -10.14
CA THR A 50 -1.36 -2.71 -9.44
C THR A 50 -2.04 -2.14 -8.20
N ILE A 51 -1.81 -0.87 -7.87
CA ILE A 51 -2.49 -0.19 -6.76
C ILE A 51 -3.90 0.22 -7.19
N ASP A 52 -4.91 -0.29 -6.48
CA ASP A 52 -6.29 0.20 -6.58
C ASP A 52 -6.65 0.90 -5.27
N LYS A 53 -7.15 2.13 -5.36
CA LYS A 53 -7.37 3.00 -4.19
C LYS A 53 -8.41 2.43 -3.23
N HIS A 54 -9.49 1.89 -3.78
CA HIS A 54 -10.61 1.40 -2.99
C HIS A 54 -10.27 0.05 -2.34
N ALA A 55 -9.57 -0.83 -3.05
CA ALA A 55 -9.03 -2.07 -2.54
C ALA A 55 -7.99 -1.80 -1.44
N PHE A 56 -7.11 -0.82 -1.63
CA PHE A 56 -6.10 -0.44 -0.64
C PHE A 56 -6.76 0.12 0.62
N LEU A 57 -7.71 1.06 0.49
CA LEU A 57 -8.46 1.58 1.64
C LEU A 57 -9.23 0.49 2.36
N LYS A 58 -9.92 -0.40 1.62
CA LYS A 58 -10.60 -1.54 2.25
C LYS A 58 -9.62 -2.42 3.03
N PHE A 59 -8.47 -2.73 2.45
CA PHE A 59 -7.43 -3.51 3.11
C PHE A 59 -6.96 -2.83 4.41
N THR A 60 -6.73 -1.51 4.39
CA THR A 60 -6.38 -0.74 5.58
C THR A 60 -7.44 -0.86 6.67
N TYR A 61 -8.73 -0.69 6.34
CA TYR A 61 -9.82 -0.85 7.31
C TYR A 61 -9.86 -2.28 7.88
N GLN A 62 -9.70 -3.30 7.03
CA GLN A 62 -9.67 -4.70 7.46
C GLN A 62 -8.48 -5.02 8.38
N LEU A 63 -7.30 -4.45 8.10
CA LEU A 63 -6.11 -4.59 8.94
C LEU A 63 -6.36 -4.07 10.38
N HIS A 64 -7.16 -3.00 10.48
CA HIS A 64 -7.56 -2.38 11.75
C HIS A 64 -8.82 -3.02 12.38
N GLY A 65 -9.35 -4.10 11.79
CA GLY A 65 -10.53 -4.81 12.31
C GLY A 65 -11.85 -4.05 12.13
N ILE A 66 -11.89 -3.03 11.27
CA ILE A 66 -13.06 -2.17 11.06
C ILE A 66 -13.66 -2.35 9.66
N LYS A 67 -14.96 -2.05 9.53
CA LYS A 67 -15.68 -2.22 8.27
C LYS A 67 -15.47 -1.03 7.36
N TYR A 68 -15.10 -1.29 6.12
CA TYR A 68 -15.12 -0.28 5.06
C TYR A 68 -16.54 -0.12 4.51
N ASN A 69 -17.14 1.06 4.67
CA ASN A 69 -18.57 1.28 4.37
C ASN A 69 -18.87 1.56 2.89
N LYS A 70 -17.86 1.71 2.02
CA LYS A 70 -18.08 1.92 0.59
C LYS A 70 -18.14 0.58 -0.17
N SER A 71 -19.09 0.48 -1.09
CA SER A 71 -19.16 -0.64 -2.02
C SER A 71 -17.97 -0.60 -2.98
N LEU A 72 -17.35 -1.77 -3.20
CA LEU A 72 -16.29 -1.90 -4.20
C LEU A 72 -16.90 -2.20 -5.57
N GLY A 73 -16.40 -1.50 -6.59
CA GLY A 73 -16.59 -1.89 -7.99
C GLY A 73 -15.93 -3.24 -8.31
N TRP A 74 -16.28 -3.84 -9.45
CA TRP A 74 -15.79 -5.17 -9.83
C TRP A 74 -14.26 -5.24 -9.92
N TYR A 75 -13.61 -4.21 -10.48
CA TYR A 75 -12.16 -4.13 -10.63
C TYR A 75 -11.45 -4.07 -9.27
N SER A 76 -11.94 -3.23 -8.35
CA SER A 76 -11.41 -3.11 -7.00
C SER A 76 -11.64 -4.39 -6.18
N ARG A 77 -12.73 -5.14 -6.42
CA ARG A 77 -12.94 -6.46 -5.80
C ARG A 77 -11.91 -7.47 -6.26
N LEU A 78 -11.62 -7.51 -7.56
CA LEU A 78 -10.58 -8.37 -8.14
C LEU A 78 -9.21 -8.04 -7.55
N ASN A 79 -8.87 -6.74 -7.48
CA ASN A 79 -7.63 -6.28 -6.85
C ASN A 79 -7.54 -6.66 -5.36
N ALA A 80 -8.62 -6.49 -4.60
CA ALA A 80 -8.64 -6.89 -3.19
C ALA A 80 -8.41 -8.39 -3.04
N LYS A 81 -9.06 -9.22 -3.87
CA LYS A 81 -8.85 -10.68 -3.87
C LYS A 81 -7.43 -11.08 -4.27
N TYR A 82 -6.88 -10.45 -5.29
CA TYR A 82 -5.49 -10.65 -5.69
C TYR A 82 -4.53 -10.38 -4.53
N ARG A 83 -4.72 -9.26 -3.80
CA ARG A 83 -3.89 -8.92 -2.63
C ARG A 83 -4.06 -9.90 -1.47
N ASP A 84 -5.30 -10.32 -1.17
CA ASP A 84 -5.57 -11.35 -0.15
C ASP A 84 -4.81 -12.65 -0.46
N VAL A 85 -4.82 -13.08 -1.73
CA VAL A 85 -4.10 -14.28 -2.18
C VAL A 85 -2.59 -14.12 -2.02
N ILE A 86 -2.02 -12.97 -2.41
CA ILE A 86 -0.58 -12.73 -2.26
C ILE A 86 -0.15 -12.76 -0.79
N ILE A 87 -0.92 -12.10 0.07
CA ILE A 87 -0.65 -12.06 1.51
C ILE A 87 -0.75 -13.46 2.10
N TYR A 88 -1.77 -14.23 1.70
CA TYR A 88 -1.90 -15.64 2.08
C TYR A 88 -0.68 -16.47 1.63
N LEU A 89 -0.26 -16.34 0.37
CA LEU A 89 0.91 -17.06 -0.14
C LEU A 89 2.20 -16.66 0.60
N CYS A 90 2.31 -15.41 1.06
CA CYS A 90 3.43 -14.96 1.90
C CYS A 90 3.50 -15.67 3.26
N LEU A 91 2.40 -16.26 3.74
CA LEU A 91 2.32 -16.99 5.01
C LEU A 91 2.61 -18.49 4.86
N VAL A 92 2.50 -19.03 3.64
CA VAL A 92 2.74 -20.47 3.37
C VAL A 92 4.25 -20.77 3.45
N PRO A 93 4.69 -21.83 4.15
CA PRO A 93 6.10 -22.20 4.23
C PRO A 93 6.67 -22.53 2.83
N TYR A 94 7.95 -22.19 2.62
CA TYR A 94 8.69 -22.27 1.34
C TYR A 94 8.15 -21.36 0.23
N ILE A 95 6.87 -21.46 -0.12
CA ILE A 95 6.21 -20.60 -1.12
C ILE A 95 6.32 -19.14 -0.71
N GLY A 96 6.08 -18.82 0.56
CA GLY A 96 6.18 -17.47 1.09
C GLY A 96 7.58 -16.88 0.97
N ALA A 97 8.64 -17.68 1.08
CA ALA A 97 10.01 -17.20 0.87
C ALA A 97 10.24 -16.79 -0.60
N ILE A 98 9.71 -17.58 -1.54
CA ILE A 98 9.78 -17.29 -2.98
C ILE A 98 8.98 -16.02 -3.29
N VAL A 99 7.73 -15.94 -2.81
CA VAL A 99 6.85 -14.78 -3.05
C VAL A 99 7.45 -13.50 -2.48
N ARG A 100 7.94 -13.52 -1.24
CA ARG A 100 8.62 -12.35 -0.62
C ARG A 100 9.85 -11.93 -1.42
N THR A 101 10.64 -12.89 -1.89
CA THR A 101 11.84 -12.61 -2.70
C THR A 101 11.46 -11.99 -4.04
N TYR A 102 10.44 -12.52 -4.71
CA TYR A 102 9.90 -11.96 -5.94
C TYR A 102 9.43 -10.51 -5.73
N TYR A 103 8.61 -10.25 -4.71
CA TYR A 103 8.10 -8.90 -4.43
C TYR A 103 9.19 -7.91 -4.04
N LYS A 104 10.26 -8.36 -3.37
CA LYS A 104 11.44 -7.53 -3.10
C LYS A 104 12.08 -7.05 -4.40
N TYR A 105 12.32 -7.95 -5.35
CA TYR A 105 12.91 -7.56 -6.64
C TYR A 105 11.94 -6.76 -7.50
N MET A 106 10.65 -7.08 -7.47
CA MET A 106 9.63 -6.28 -8.16
C MET A 106 9.59 -4.85 -7.63
N LEU A 107 9.65 -4.63 -6.32
CA LEU A 107 9.70 -3.28 -5.73
C LEU A 107 10.97 -2.51 -6.16
N LEU A 108 12.13 -3.17 -6.14
CA LEU A 108 13.37 -2.55 -6.61
C LEU A 108 13.31 -2.20 -8.10
N PHE A 109 12.71 -3.09 -8.90
CA PHE A 109 12.50 -2.88 -10.31
C PHE A 109 11.53 -1.73 -10.58
N THR A 110 10.40 -1.64 -9.88
CA THR A 110 9.43 -0.54 -10.07
C THR A 110 10.02 0.80 -9.66
N LEU A 111 10.80 0.86 -8.57
CA LEU A 111 11.53 2.08 -8.18
C LEU A 111 12.58 2.49 -9.21
N TRP A 112 13.35 1.52 -9.73
CA TRP A 112 14.32 1.77 -10.79
C TRP A 112 13.64 2.24 -12.07
N PHE A 113 12.53 1.61 -12.43
CA PHE A 113 11.74 1.94 -13.61
C PHE A 113 11.14 3.35 -13.48
N ALA A 114 10.57 3.68 -12.33
CA ALA A 114 10.04 5.02 -12.05
C ALA A 114 11.14 6.09 -12.09
N LYS A 115 12.37 5.78 -11.65
CA LYS A 115 13.51 6.71 -11.72
C LYS A 115 14.04 6.90 -13.14
N LYS A 116 14.17 5.81 -13.91
CA LYS A 116 14.79 5.85 -15.24
C LYS A 116 13.79 6.26 -16.31
N TRP A 117 12.61 5.65 -16.33
CA TRP A 117 11.57 5.82 -17.34
C TRP A 117 10.24 6.22 -16.69
N PRO A 118 10.12 7.46 -16.15
CA PRO A 118 8.87 8.00 -15.64
C PRO A 118 7.91 8.37 -16.79
N ILE A 119 7.73 7.50 -17.79
CA ILE A 119 6.92 7.78 -18.98
C ILE A 119 5.46 8.00 -18.57
N LEU A 120 4.93 7.13 -17.71
CA LEU A 120 3.56 7.24 -17.21
C LEU A 120 3.34 8.54 -16.42
N ALA A 121 4.27 8.88 -15.53
CA ALA A 121 4.20 10.13 -14.77
C ALA A 121 4.42 11.36 -15.65
N TRP A 122 5.29 11.30 -16.67
CA TRP A 122 5.49 12.39 -17.62
C TRP A 122 4.21 12.66 -18.43
N LEU A 123 3.57 11.61 -18.95
CA LEU A 123 2.35 11.77 -19.74
C LEU A 123 1.20 12.42 -18.95
N SER A 124 1.09 12.15 -17.65
CA SER A 124 0.01 12.73 -16.83
C SER A 124 0.37 14.05 -16.13
N LEU A 125 1.56 14.15 -15.53
CA LEU A 125 1.95 15.27 -14.65
C LEU A 125 2.87 16.29 -15.35
N GLY A 126 3.34 15.97 -16.56
CA GLY A 126 4.33 16.75 -17.30
C GLY A 126 5.78 16.47 -16.89
N LYS A 127 6.73 16.76 -17.78
CA LYS A 127 8.14 16.38 -17.65
C LYS A 127 8.83 16.94 -16.40
N LYS A 128 8.43 18.15 -15.98
CA LYS A 128 9.06 18.87 -14.86
C LYS A 128 8.65 18.31 -13.49
N ASN A 129 7.44 17.77 -13.38
CA ASN A 129 6.86 17.32 -12.11
C ASN A 129 6.91 15.78 -11.93
N SER A 130 7.39 15.05 -12.94
CA SER A 130 7.44 13.58 -12.93
C SER A 130 8.73 13.01 -12.34
N HIS A 131 9.70 13.86 -11.99
CA HIS A 131 10.95 13.43 -11.39
C HIS A 131 10.76 13.11 -9.90
N ILE A 132 10.91 11.83 -9.55
CA ILE A 132 10.99 11.41 -8.15
C ILE A 132 12.42 11.67 -7.67
N ASN A 133 12.60 12.72 -6.89
CA ASN A 133 13.87 12.96 -6.20
C ASN A 133 13.87 12.20 -4.86
N MET A 134 14.67 11.14 -4.76
CA MET A 134 14.82 10.35 -3.52
C MET A 134 15.96 10.89 -2.62
N TYR A 135 16.26 12.19 -2.70
CA TYR A 135 17.25 12.88 -1.87
C TYR A 135 16.74 14.25 -1.43
#